data_AF-M2R0H1-F1
#
_entry.id   AF-M2R0H1-F1
#
_cell.length_a   1.000
_cell.length_b   1.000
_cell.length_c   1.000
_cell.angle_alpha   90.00
_cell.angle_beta   90.00
_cell.angle_gamma   90.00
#
_symmetry.space_group_name_H-M   'P 1'
#
loop_
_entity.id
_entity.type
_entity.pdbx_description
1 polymer ?
#
loop_
_entity_poly.entity_id
_entity_poly.type
_entity_poly.pdbx_seq_one_letter_code
_entity_poly.pdbx_strand_id
1 'polypeptide(L)'
;MLKMIKPMAPSALLISEGTFIAAKAGGYTNAPGLCTDEQLAAWRKVTDAVRAQGSYIFCQLCTIGRAADAEQLKSENPAFDAVSASDIPLTGGAEARALMEAEIKEYVDMYRTAAHNAVRHAGFGGIEVRSANGRPVPA
;
A
#
# COMPACT_ATOMS: atom_id res chain seq x y z
N MET A 1 1.98 7.69 -13.10
CA MET A 1 0.76 6.87 -13.27
C MET A 1 -0.07 7.17 -14.52
N LEU A 2 -0.68 8.36 -14.70
CA LEU A 2 -1.63 8.60 -15.81
C LEU A 2 -1.10 8.27 -17.22
N LYS A 3 0.20 8.49 -17.49
CA LYS A 3 0.83 8.14 -18.78
C LYS A 3 1.05 6.63 -18.98
N MET A 4 0.99 5.81 -17.92
CA MET A 4 1.15 4.36 -17.99
C MET A 4 -0.15 3.62 -18.28
N ILE A 5 -1.30 4.27 -18.09
CA ILE A 5 -2.59 3.71 -18.51
C ILE A 5 -2.72 3.93 -20.02
N LYS A 6 -2.07 3.06 -20.80
CA LYS A 6 -2.29 2.94 -22.25
C LYS A 6 -3.78 2.61 -22.53
N PRO A 7 -4.26 2.80 -23.77
CA PRO A 7 -5.61 2.37 -24.14
C PRO A 7 -5.82 0.92 -23.72
N MET A 8 -6.68 0.73 -22.73
CA MET A 8 -7.02 -0.60 -22.23
C MET A 8 -8.02 -1.22 -23.19
N ALA A 9 -7.99 -2.55 -23.33
CA ALA A 9 -9.11 -3.26 -23.92
C ALA A 9 -10.37 -2.92 -23.09
N PRO A 10 -11.51 -2.60 -23.73
CA PRO A 10 -12.77 -2.40 -23.00
C PRO A 10 -13.05 -3.58 -22.05
N SER A 11 -13.61 -3.29 -20.87
CA SER A 11 -13.94 -4.29 -19.84
C SER A 11 -12.75 -5.00 -19.17
N ALA A 12 -11.55 -4.42 -19.20
CA ALA A 12 -10.41 -4.97 -18.43
C ALA A 12 -10.54 -4.70 -16.92
N LEU A 13 -9.98 -5.60 -16.10
CA LEU A 13 -9.71 -5.38 -14.68
C LEU A 13 -8.23 -5.12 -14.48
N LEU A 14 -7.92 -3.97 -13.88
CA LEU A 14 -6.58 -3.59 -13.44
C LEU A 14 -6.44 -3.81 -11.94
N ILE A 15 -5.24 -4.21 -11.52
CA ILE A 15 -4.80 -4.15 -10.13
C ILE A 15 -3.69 -3.10 -10.08
N SER A 16 -3.81 -2.12 -9.18
CA SER A 16 -2.79 -1.08 -9.03
C SER A 16 -1.46 -1.67 -8.58
N GLU A 17 -0.41 -0.85 -8.66
CA GLU A 17 0.81 -1.14 -7.91
C GLU A 17 0.53 -1.20 -6.39
N GLY A 18 1.47 -1.79 -5.65
CA GLY A 18 1.37 -1.91 -4.20
C GLY A 18 1.32 -0.54 -3.56
N THR A 19 0.23 -0.26 -2.86
CA THR A 19 -0.08 1.04 -2.29
C THR A 19 -0.09 0.96 -0.77
N PHE A 20 0.67 1.84 -0.11
CA PHE A 20 0.86 1.81 1.33
C PHE A 20 -0.44 2.14 2.07
N ILE A 21 -0.76 1.29 3.05
CA ILE A 21 -1.92 1.48 3.93
C ILE A 21 -1.72 2.59 4.97
N ALA A 22 -0.46 2.88 5.30
CA ALA A 22 -0.02 3.87 6.27
C ALA A 22 1.44 4.25 5.96
N ALA A 23 1.88 5.45 6.34
CA ALA A 23 3.27 5.86 6.16
C ALA A 23 4.25 4.88 6.83
N LYS A 24 3.97 4.49 8.08
CA LYS A 24 4.78 3.52 8.84
C LYS A 24 4.76 2.08 8.28
N ALA A 25 3.86 1.79 7.35
CA ALA A 25 3.79 0.50 6.65
C ALA A 25 4.57 0.49 5.32
N GLY A 26 5.16 1.62 4.95
CA GLY A 26 5.91 1.83 3.72
C GLY A 26 7.38 1.45 3.84
N GLY A 27 8.26 2.39 3.49
CA GLY A 27 9.71 2.17 3.48
C GLY A 27 10.30 1.94 2.08
N TYR A 28 9.63 2.40 1.02
CA TYR A 28 10.26 2.60 -0.30
C TYR A 28 10.00 4.03 -0.78
N THR A 29 11.04 4.68 -1.29
CA THR A 29 10.94 6.01 -1.87
C THR A 29 10.02 6.00 -3.09
N ASN A 30 9.22 7.06 -3.25
CA ASN A 30 8.32 7.29 -4.39
C ASN A 30 7.17 6.28 -4.58
N ALA A 31 6.98 5.33 -3.66
CA ALA A 31 5.83 4.44 -3.69
C ALA A 31 4.55 5.17 -3.24
N PRO A 32 3.37 4.86 -3.82
CA PRO A 32 2.14 5.56 -3.51
C PRO A 32 1.53 5.10 -2.18
N GLY A 33 0.73 5.97 -1.56
CA GLY A 33 -0.06 5.67 -0.36
C GLY A 33 -1.52 6.11 -0.50
N LEU A 34 -2.30 5.88 0.57
CA LEU A 34 -3.71 6.31 0.72
C LEU A 34 -3.92 7.11 2.01
N CYS A 35 -2.89 7.83 2.45
CA CYS A 35 -2.82 8.42 3.79
C CYS A 35 -3.16 9.92 3.81
N THR A 36 -2.97 10.62 2.69
CA THR A 36 -3.20 12.08 2.60
C THR A 36 -4.23 12.42 1.55
N ASP A 37 -4.90 13.56 1.72
CA ASP A 37 -5.91 14.03 0.76
C ASP A 37 -5.32 14.23 -0.64
N GLU A 38 -4.06 14.66 -0.73
CA GLU A 38 -3.35 14.80 -2.01
C GLU A 38 -3.15 13.45 -2.70
N GLN A 39 -2.79 12.40 -1.94
CA GLN A 39 -2.66 11.05 -2.46
C GLN A 39 -4.02 10.52 -2.95
N LEU A 40 -5.08 10.72 -2.18
CA LEU A 40 -6.44 10.29 -2.54
C LEU A 40 -6.94 11.02 -3.79
N ALA A 41 -6.74 12.33 -3.87
CA ALA A 41 -7.09 13.13 -5.04
C ALA A 41 -6.28 12.73 -6.28
N ALA A 42 -5.00 12.40 -6.12
CA ALA A 42 -4.16 11.91 -7.20
C ALA A 42 -4.65 10.55 -7.73
N TRP A 43 -4.97 9.61 -6.83
CA TRP A 43 -5.56 8.32 -7.20
C TRP A 43 -6.91 8.48 -7.90
N ARG A 44 -7.74 9.41 -7.43
CA ARG A 44 -9.05 9.66 -8.05
C ARG A 44 -8.94 10.02 -9.53
N LYS A 45 -7.95 10.83 -9.90
CA LYS A 45 -7.66 11.15 -11.32
C LYS A 45 -7.32 9.89 -12.12
N VAL A 46 -6.59 8.95 -11.52
CA VAL A 46 -6.23 7.66 -12.13
C VAL A 46 -7.48 6.80 -12.31
N THR A 47 -8.28 6.61 -11.26
CA THR A 47 -9.48 5.76 -11.31
C THR A 47 -10.54 6.30 -12.27
N ASP A 48 -10.72 7.63 -12.30
CA ASP A 48 -11.67 8.27 -13.22
C ASP A 48 -11.22 8.10 -14.69
N ALA A 49 -9.92 8.17 -14.96
CA ALA A 49 -9.37 7.91 -16.29
C ALA A 49 -9.55 6.44 -16.74
N VAL A 50 -9.39 5.47 -15.83
CA VAL A 50 -9.67 4.04 -16.14
C VAL A 50 -11.16 3.82 -16.40
N ARG A 51 -12.02 4.41 -15.57
CA ARG A 51 -13.49 4.31 -15.72
C ARG A 51 -13.97 4.92 -17.03
N ALA A 52 -13.40 6.05 -17.44
CA ALA A 52 -13.72 6.70 -18.72
C ALA A 52 -13.40 5.81 -19.94
N GLN A 53 -12.51 4.83 -19.79
CA GLN A 53 -12.18 3.83 -20.81
C GLN A 53 -13.06 2.56 -20.72
N GLY A 54 -14.08 2.53 -19.87
CA GLY A 54 -14.94 1.36 -19.67
C GLY A 54 -14.24 0.18 -18.99
N SER A 55 -13.19 0.44 -18.22
CA SER A 55 -12.44 -0.57 -17.46
C SER A 55 -12.57 -0.35 -15.95
N TYR A 56 -12.16 -1.34 -15.16
CA TYR A 56 -12.17 -1.32 -13.71
C TYR A 56 -10.74 -1.35 -13.14
N ILE A 57 -10.53 -0.77 -11.96
CA ILE A 57 -9.27 -0.84 -11.25
C ILE A 57 -9.49 -1.08 -9.75
N PHE A 58 -8.74 -2.03 -9.19
CA PHE A 58 -8.69 -2.33 -7.76
C PHE A 58 -7.37 -1.82 -7.17
N CYS A 59 -7.41 -1.36 -5.92
CA CYS A 59 -6.21 -0.91 -5.22
C CYS A 59 -5.55 -2.09 -4.49
N GLN A 60 -4.28 -2.34 -4.78
CA GLN A 60 -3.51 -3.37 -4.09
C GLN A 60 -2.91 -2.82 -2.79
N LEU A 61 -3.55 -3.11 -1.66
CA LEU A 61 -3.12 -2.67 -0.34
C LEU A 61 -1.88 -3.44 0.11
N CYS A 62 -0.85 -2.71 0.54
CA CYS A 62 0.45 -3.27 0.84
C CYS A 62 1.03 -2.72 2.15
N THR A 63 1.63 -3.62 2.92
CA THR A 63 2.67 -3.30 3.91
C THR A 63 3.97 -3.91 3.40
N ILE A 64 5.12 -3.30 3.70
CA ILE A 64 6.41 -3.85 3.23
C ILE A 64 7.00 -4.87 4.20
N GLY A 65 6.80 -4.66 5.50
CA GLY A 65 7.32 -5.53 6.56
C GLY A 65 8.84 -5.49 6.66
N ARG A 66 9.47 -6.64 6.93
CA ARG A 66 10.94 -6.81 7.02
C ARG A 66 11.75 -6.48 5.76
N ALA A 67 11.10 -6.16 4.64
CA ALA A 67 11.80 -5.71 3.44
C ALA A 67 11.84 -4.18 3.30
N ALA A 68 11.35 -3.46 4.33
CA ALA A 68 11.32 -2.02 4.33
C ALA A 68 12.75 -1.49 4.41
N ASP A 69 13.01 -0.42 3.69
CA ASP A 69 14.22 0.34 3.90
C ASP A 69 14.08 1.12 5.22
N ALA A 70 14.86 0.71 6.21
CA ALA A 70 14.84 1.30 7.55
C ALA A 70 15.31 2.76 7.53
N GLU A 71 16.26 3.12 6.67
CA GLU A 71 16.73 4.50 6.54
C GLU A 71 15.63 5.37 5.94
N GLN A 72 14.93 4.87 4.91
CA GLN A 72 13.78 5.56 4.34
C GLN A 72 12.69 5.79 5.40
N LEU A 73 12.33 4.77 6.18
CA LEU A 73 11.32 4.92 7.24
C LEU A 73 11.73 5.98 8.26
N LYS A 74 13.00 5.95 8.73
CA LYS A 74 13.52 6.95 9.68
C LYS A 74 13.60 8.35 9.09
N SER A 75 13.83 8.48 7.78
CA SER A 75 13.81 9.76 7.08
C SER A 75 12.42 10.40 7.04
N GLU A 76 11.36 9.58 6.96
CA GLU A 76 9.97 10.05 7.00
C GLU A 76 9.52 10.38 8.42
N ASN A 77 9.87 9.53 9.39
CA ASN A 77 9.65 9.79 10.81
C ASN A 77 10.65 8.97 11.65
N PRO A 78 11.46 9.60 12.53
CA PRO A 78 12.40 8.88 13.39
C PRO A 78 11.75 7.81 14.29
N ALA A 79 10.45 7.89 14.55
CA ALA A 79 9.70 6.92 15.34
C ALA A 79 9.25 5.67 14.53
N PHE A 80 9.38 5.67 13.21
CA PHE A 80 9.00 4.49 12.40
C PHE A 80 10.11 3.44 12.42
N ASP A 81 9.73 2.19 12.60
CA ASP A 81 10.64 1.04 12.59
C ASP A 81 10.26 0.09 11.46
N ALA A 82 11.25 -0.60 10.89
CA ALA A 82 10.97 -1.79 10.10
C ALA A 82 10.42 -2.87 11.05
N VAL A 83 9.24 -3.40 10.73
CA VAL A 83 8.53 -4.37 11.58
C VAL A 83 8.08 -5.59 10.78
N SER A 84 7.92 -6.73 11.44
CA SER A 84 7.56 -7.99 10.81
C SER A 84 6.92 -8.96 11.81
N ALA A 85 6.52 -10.15 11.34
CA ALA A 85 5.98 -11.21 12.20
C ALA A 85 7.03 -11.79 13.16
N SER A 86 8.32 -11.67 12.84
CA SER A 86 9.46 -12.07 13.67
C SER A 86 10.65 -11.16 13.38
N ASP A 87 11.68 -11.25 14.21
CA ASP A 87 12.97 -10.58 14.07
C ASP A 87 13.92 -11.27 13.09
N ILE A 88 13.41 -12.12 12.19
CA ILE A 88 14.23 -12.82 11.19
C ILE A 88 14.35 -11.95 9.93
N PRO A 89 15.54 -11.39 9.62
CA PRO A 89 15.74 -10.55 8.46
C PRO A 89 15.67 -11.36 7.16
N LEU A 90 15.49 -10.65 6.04
CA LEU A 90 15.76 -11.24 4.72
C LEU A 90 17.26 -11.46 4.56
N THR A 91 17.68 -12.41 3.72
CA THR A 91 19.10 -12.61 3.42
C THR A 91 19.70 -11.31 2.86
N GLY A 92 20.63 -10.70 3.59
CA GLY A 92 21.23 -9.42 3.24
C GLY A 92 20.33 -8.19 3.45
N GLY A 93 19.17 -8.36 4.09
CA GLY A 93 18.27 -7.28 4.47
C GLY A 93 18.57 -6.69 5.83
N ALA A 94 17.94 -5.55 6.13
CA ALA A 94 18.03 -4.91 7.44
C ALA A 94 17.27 -5.70 8.52
N GLU A 95 17.65 -5.48 9.78
CA GLU A 95 16.92 -5.95 10.94
C GLU A 95 15.51 -5.34 10.99
N ALA A 96 14.53 -6.15 11.38
CA ALA A 96 13.15 -5.72 11.56
C ALA A 96 12.65 -6.23 12.91
N ARG A 97 11.96 -5.38 13.66
CA ARG A 97 11.43 -5.75 14.97
C ARG A 97 10.17 -6.63 14.82
N ALA A 98 10.03 -7.64 15.67
CA ALA A 98 8.77 -8.38 15.77
C ALA A 98 7.62 -7.46 16.25
N LEU A 99 6.47 -7.54 15.58
CA LEU A 99 5.26 -6.84 15.98
C LEU A 99 4.74 -7.38 17.32
N MET A 100 4.33 -6.46 18.19
CA MET A 100 3.55 -6.78 19.37
C MET A 100 2.08 -7.04 18.99
N GLU A 101 1.35 -7.82 19.79
CA GLU A 101 -0.07 -8.13 19.51
C GLU A 101 -0.94 -6.88 19.36
N ALA A 102 -0.68 -5.83 20.15
CA ALA A 102 -1.37 -4.56 20.03
C ALA A 102 -1.08 -3.86 18.69
N GLU A 103 0.14 -3.97 18.17
CA GLU A 103 0.51 -3.40 16.88
C GLU A 103 -0.13 -4.19 15.73
N ILE A 104 -0.28 -5.52 15.85
CA ILE A 104 -1.01 -6.33 14.86
C ILE A 104 -2.43 -5.78 14.68
N LYS A 105 -3.14 -5.53 15.80
CA LYS A 105 -4.49 -4.95 15.80
C LYS A 105 -4.51 -3.57 15.14
N GLU A 106 -3.52 -2.74 15.44
CA GLU A 106 -3.37 -1.43 14.81
C GLU A 106 -3.19 -1.53 13.28
N TYR A 107 -2.38 -2.48 12.79
CA TYR A 107 -2.21 -2.67 11.35
C TYR A 107 -3.50 -3.18 10.68
N VAL A 108 -4.31 -4.00 11.35
CA VAL A 108 -5.64 -4.39 10.84
C VAL A 108 -6.52 -3.15 10.66
N ASP A 109 -6.54 -2.24 11.63
CA ASP A 109 -7.27 -0.97 11.52
C ASP A 109 -6.72 -0.05 10.42
N MET A 110 -5.41 -0.08 10.18
CA MET A 110 -4.79 0.61 9.04
C MET A 110 -5.25 0.03 7.69
N TYR A 111 -5.30 -1.30 7.56
CA TYR A 111 -5.86 -1.96 6.37
C TYR A 111 -7.32 -1.56 6.15
N ARG A 112 -8.12 -1.55 7.22
CA ARG A 112 -9.53 -1.13 7.17
C ARG A 112 -9.66 0.32 6.69
N THR A 113 -8.86 1.22 7.25
CA THR A 113 -8.86 2.65 6.90
C THR A 113 -8.42 2.86 5.45
N ALA A 114 -7.34 2.20 5.02
CA ALA A 114 -6.85 2.27 3.65
C ALA A 114 -7.87 1.71 2.65
N ALA A 115 -8.55 0.60 2.98
CA ALA A 115 -9.62 0.05 2.15
C ALA A 115 -10.81 1.01 2.00
N HIS A 116 -11.23 1.63 3.10
CA HIS A 116 -12.25 2.66 3.08
C HIS A 116 -11.82 3.84 2.18
N ASN A 117 -10.59 4.31 2.35
CA ASN A 117 -10.05 5.43 1.58
C ASN A 117 -9.95 5.12 0.08
N ALA A 118 -9.47 3.91 -0.27
CA ALA A 118 -9.37 3.45 -1.66
C ALA A 118 -10.72 3.53 -2.37
N VAL A 119 -11.78 3.00 -1.76
CA VAL A 119 -13.09 2.92 -2.40
C VAL A 119 -13.85 4.25 -2.32
N ARG A 120 -13.90 4.87 -1.14
CA ARG A 120 -14.78 6.03 -0.89
C ARG A 120 -14.19 7.35 -1.37
N HIS A 121 -12.87 7.51 -1.28
CA HIS A 121 -12.22 8.79 -1.57
C HIS A 121 -11.42 8.74 -2.88
N ALA A 122 -10.65 7.67 -3.08
CA ALA A 122 -9.84 7.48 -4.27
C ALA A 122 -10.59 6.85 -5.45
N GLY A 123 -11.82 6.35 -5.28
CA GLY A 123 -12.70 5.94 -6.38
C GLY A 123 -12.39 4.59 -7.01
N PHE A 124 -11.60 3.73 -6.37
CA PHE A 124 -11.33 2.37 -6.83
C PHE A 124 -12.62 1.52 -6.80
N GLY A 125 -12.71 0.54 -7.71
CA GLY A 125 -13.84 -0.40 -7.76
C GLY A 125 -13.82 -1.47 -6.66
N GLY A 126 -12.69 -1.59 -5.98
CA GLY A 126 -12.45 -2.58 -4.93
C GLY A 126 -11.00 -2.55 -4.48
N ILE A 127 -10.63 -3.48 -3.61
CA ILE A 127 -9.27 -3.65 -3.12
C ILE A 127 -8.79 -5.08 -3.34
N GLU A 128 -7.48 -5.23 -3.47
CA GLU A 128 -6.77 -6.50 -3.34
C GLU A 128 -5.86 -6.41 -2.11
N VAL A 129 -5.89 -7.42 -1.25
CA VAL A 129 -4.97 -7.52 -0.11
C VAL A 129 -3.72 -8.27 -0.57
N ARG A 130 -2.56 -7.61 -0.55
CA ARG A 130 -1.30 -8.23 -0.99
C ARG A 130 -0.70 -9.11 0.11
N SER A 131 -0.98 -10.41 0.05
CA SER A 131 -0.38 -11.46 0.89
C SER A 131 0.71 -12.28 0.18
N ALA A 132 1.37 -11.70 -0.82
CA ALA A 132 2.34 -12.39 -1.68
C ALA A 132 3.73 -11.74 -1.61
N ASN A 133 4.74 -12.40 -2.18
CA ASN A 133 6.12 -11.90 -2.29
C ASN A 133 6.77 -11.55 -0.94
N GLY A 134 6.41 -12.29 0.12
CA GLY A 134 6.94 -12.08 1.47
C GLY A 134 6.43 -10.81 2.17
N ARG A 135 5.36 -10.19 1.66
CA ARG A 135 4.68 -9.05 2.28
C ARG A 135 3.71 -9.54 3.36
N PRO A 136 3.79 -9.03 4.60
CA PRO A 136 2.93 -9.51 5.67
C PRO A 136 1.52 -8.95 5.51
N VAL A 137 0.55 -9.77 5.91
CA VAL A 137 -0.82 -9.32 6.17
C VAL A 137 -1.13 -9.72 7.60
N PRO A 138 -1.39 -8.76 8.49
CA PRO A 138 -1.78 -9.08 9.85
C PRO A 138 -3.13 -9.77 9.83
N ALA A 139 -3.22 -10.91 10.51
CA ALA A 139 -4.41 -11.74 10.63
C ALA A 139 -4.63 -12.08 12.10
#